data_AF-A0A3D2BKH6-F1
#
_entry.id   AF-A0A3D2BKH6-F1
#
_cell.length_a   1.000
_cell.length_b   1.000
_cell.length_c   1.000
_cell.angle_alpha   90.00
_cell.angle_beta   90.00
_cell.angle_gamma   90.00
#
_symmetry.space_group_name_H-M   'P 1'
#
loop_
_entity.id
_entity.type
_entity.pdbx_description
1 polymer ?
#
loop_
_entity_poly.entity_id
_entity_poly.type
_entity_poly.pdbx_seq_one_letter_code
_entity_poly.pdbx_strand_id
1 'polypeptide(L)' 'MTKVEFKTNTGVLLLITIQRNNGEISFGSVAYDTQNNKVGRIDQRGLLYARVNNNAGKLTVK' A
#
# COMPACT_ATOMS: atom_id res chain seq x y z
N MET A 1 7.32 15.27 28.62
CA MET A 1 7.56 15.66 27.21
C MET A 1 7.59 14.38 26.39
N THR A 2 6.76 14.25 25.36
CA THR A 2 6.70 13.01 24.55
C THR A 2 7.43 13.24 23.24
N LYS A 3 8.51 12.47 23.01
CA LYS A 3 9.27 12.49 21.76
C LYS A 3 8.71 11.43 20.83
N VAL A 4 8.34 11.83 19.61
CA VAL A 4 7.93 10.91 18.54
C VAL A 4 9.01 10.93 17.47
N GLU A 5 9.50 9.75 17.11
CA GLU A 5 10.50 9.56 16.06
C GLU A 5 9.84 8.86 14.87
N PHE A 6 10.18 9.30 13.65
CA PHE A 6 9.68 8.69 12.42
C PHE A 6 10.85 8.35 11.49
N LYS A 7 10.69 7.27 10.73
CA LYS A 7 11.56 6.90 9.62
C LYS A 7 10.76 6.98 8.35
N THR A 8 11.27 7.70 7.36
CA THR A 8 10.67 7.74 6.03
C THR A 8 11.41 6.78 5.11
N ASN A 9 10.66 6.08 4.26
CA ASN A 9 11.23 5.32 3.16
C ASN A 9 11.26 6.22 1.91
N THR A 10 12.38 6.25 1.21
CA THR A 10 12.50 6.83 -0.13
C THR A 10 12.04 5.78 -1.15
N GLY A 11 11.14 6.15 -2.05
CA GLY A 11 10.56 5.19 -3.00
C GLY A 11 9.54 5.86 -3.91
N VAL A 12 9.05 5.10 -4.89
CA VAL A 12 8.05 5.54 -5.86
C VAL A 12 6.67 5.51 -5.20
N LEU A 13 5.95 6.64 -5.27
CA LEU A 13 4.57 6.74 -4.85
C LEU A 13 3.64 6.23 -5.97
N LEU A 14 2.74 5.34 -5.60
CA LEU A 14 1.72 4.78 -6.48
C LEU A 14 0.34 5.14 -5.95
N LEU A 15 -0.53 5.59 -6.87
CA LEU A 15 -1.96 5.74 -6.66
C LEU A 15 -2.66 4.84 -7.68
N ILE A 16 -3.29 3.76 -7.20
CA ILE A 16 -3.83 2.71 -8.05
C ILE A 16 -5.29 2.46 -7.66
N THR A 17 -6.21 2.51 -8.63
CA THR A 17 -7.57 2.01 -8.44
C THR A 17 -7.56 0.50 -8.58
N ILE A 18 -7.93 -0.24 -7.54
CA ILE A 18 -8.03 -1.69 -7.62
C ILE A 18 -9.46 -2.10 -7.95
N GLN A 19 -9.59 -2.90 -9.01
CA GLN A 19 -10.84 -3.56 -9.38
C GLN A 19 -10.70 -5.05 -9.16
N ARG A 20 -11.70 -5.67 -8.52
CA ARG A 20 -11.75 -7.12 -8.32
C ARG A 20 -13.06 -7.63 -8.92
N ASN A 21 -12.95 -8.66 -9.76
CA ASN A 21 -14.09 -9.22 -10.51
C ASN A 21 -15.21 -9.77 -9.60
N ASN A 22 -14.87 -10.18 -8.36
CA ASN A 22 -15.79 -10.87 -7.44
C ASN A 22 -16.07 -10.08 -6.16
N GLY A 23 -16.17 -8.75 -6.24
CA GLY A 23 -16.55 -7.88 -5.11
C GLY A 23 -15.49 -6.86 -4.72
N GLU A 24 -15.87 -5.93 -3.84
CA GLU A 24 -15.00 -4.83 -3.43
C GLU A 24 -13.85 -5.28 -2.53
N ILE A 25 -12.69 -4.66 -2.67
CA ILE A 25 -11.62 -4.79 -1.68
C ILE A 25 -12.00 -3.95 -0.46
N SER A 26 -11.84 -4.55 0.72
CA SER A 26 -12.19 -3.92 1.98
C SER A 26 -11.35 -2.67 2.24
N PHE A 27 -12.03 -1.62 2.69
CA PHE A 27 -11.37 -0.46 3.28
C PHE A 27 -10.41 -0.90 4.39
N GLY A 28 -9.20 -0.37 4.37
CA GLY A 28 -8.19 -0.66 5.39
C GLY A 28 -7.38 -1.95 5.16
N SER A 29 -7.64 -2.73 4.10
CA SER A 29 -6.73 -3.81 3.68
C SER A 29 -5.32 -3.28 3.43
N VAL A 30 -4.32 -4.09 3.72
CA VAL A 30 -2.90 -3.71 3.70
C VAL A 30 -2.24 -4.28 2.45
N ALA A 31 -1.44 -3.45 1.78
CA ALA A 31 -0.65 -3.87 0.62
C ALA A 31 0.79 -4.20 1.04
N TYR A 32 1.29 -5.31 0.53
CA TYR A 32 2.64 -5.81 0.77
C TYR A 32 3.39 -5.98 -0.55
N ASP A 33 4.69 -5.68 -0.56
CA ASP A 33 5.56 -6.00 -1.68
C ASP A 33 5.99 -7.49 -1.66
N THR A 34 6.81 -7.89 -2.63
CA THR A 34 7.33 -9.27 -2.74
C THR A 34 8.30 -9.66 -1.62
N GLN A 35 8.82 -8.70 -0.87
CA GLN A 35 9.66 -8.90 0.31
C GLN A 35 8.83 -8.89 1.60
N ASN A 36 7.49 -8.83 1.46
CA ASN A 36 6.54 -8.77 2.57
C ASN A 36 6.64 -7.48 3.41
N ASN A 37 7.21 -6.42 2.86
CA ASN A 37 7.16 -5.10 3.49
C ASN A 37 5.76 -4.52 3.32
N LYS A 38 5.21 -3.94 4.39
CA LYS A 38 4.00 -3.11 4.29
C LYS A 38 4.34 -1.86 3.50
N VAL A 39 3.69 -1.69 2.35
CA VAL A 39 3.94 -0.56 1.44
C VAL A 39 2.76 0.39 1.31
N GLY A 40 1.56 -0.01 1.73
CA GLY A 40 0.37 0.82 1.54
C GLY A 40 -0.87 0.29 2.21
N ARG A 41 -1.98 1.00 1.98
CA ARG A 41 -3.30 0.65 2.49
C ARG A 41 -4.37 1.02 1.48
N ILE A 42 -5.45 0.23 1.47
CA ILE A 42 -6.65 0.51 0.69
C ILE A 42 -7.49 1.55 1.43
N ASP A 43 -7.82 2.61 0.72
CA ASP A 43 -8.73 3.65 1.14
C ASP A 43 -10.14 3.38 0.60
N GLN A 44 -11.07 4.29 0.87
CA GLN A 44 -12.43 4.25 0.38
C GLN A 44 -12.42 4.18 -1.15
N ARG A 45 -13.43 3.51 -1.73
CA ARG A 45 -13.58 3.31 -3.18
C ARG A 45 -12.48 2.45 -3.83
N GLY A 46 -11.72 1.69 -3.04
CA GLY A 46 -10.73 0.74 -3.57
C GLY A 46 -9.45 1.37 -4.09
N LEU A 47 -9.13 2.60 -3.66
CA LEU A 47 -7.87 3.27 -4.00
C LEU A 47 -6.73 2.73 -3.11
N LEU A 48 -5.65 2.29 -3.74
CA LEU A 48 -4.40 1.95 -3.06
C LEU A 48 -3.43 3.13 -3.14
N TYR A 49 -3.07 3.65 -1.97
CA TYR A 49 -1.90 4.50 -1.79
C TYR A 49 -0.74 3.63 -1.30
N ALA A 50 0.30 3.48 -2.12
CA ALA A 50 1.47 2.68 -1.80
C ALA A 50 2.77 3.44 -2.08
N ARG A 51 3.80 3.16 -1.29
CA ARG A 51 5.18 3.57 -1.56
C ARG A 51 6.05 2.34 -1.71
N VAL A 52 6.59 2.13 -2.91
CA VAL A 52 7.41 0.96 -3.25
C VAL A 52 8.85 1.35 -3.53
N ASN A 53 9.79 0.46 -3.25
CA ASN A 53 11.22 0.73 -3.49
C ASN A 53 11.65 0.32 -4.90
N ASN A 54 10.93 -0.62 -5.53
CA ASN A 54 11.26 -1.15 -6.85
C ASN A 54 10.37 -0.51 -7.92
N ASN A 55 10.93 -0.22 -9.09
CA ASN A 55 10.21 0.36 -10.23
C ASN A 55 9.20 -0.62 -10.87
N ALA A 56 9.31 -1.91 -10.59
CA ALA A 56 8.39 -2.95 -11.04
C ALA A 56 8.29 -4.07 -9.99
N GLY A 57 7.15 -4.75 -9.96
CA GLY A 57 6.91 -5.85 -9.03
C GLY A 57 5.44 -6.21 -8.90
N LYS A 58 5.13 -7.07 -7.92
CA LYS A 58 3.77 -7.46 -7.55
C LYS A 58 3.46 -6.98 -6.15
N LEU A 59 2.21 -6.54 -5.96
CA LEU A 59 1.67 -6.21 -4.64
C LEU A 59 0.62 -7.25 -4.25
N THR A 60 0.68 -7.71 -3.01
CA THR A 60 -0.35 -8.56 -2.41
C THR A 60 -1.17 -7.73 -1.45
N VAL A 61 -2.50 -7.72 -1.63
CA VAL A 61 -3.42 -7.01 -0.74
C VAL A 61 -4.14 -8.04 0.14
N LYS A 62 -4.10 -7.83 1.46
CA LYS A 62 -4.75 -8.66 2.47
C LYS A 62 -5.64 -7.79 3.37
#